data_AF-A0A5J4RC44-F1
#
_entry.id   AF-A0A5J4RC44-F1
#
_cell.length_a   1.000
_cell.length_b   1.000
_cell.length_c   1.000
_cell.angle_alpha   90.00
_cell.angle_beta   90.00
_cell.angle_gamma   90.00
#
_symmetry.space_group_name_H-M   'P 1'
#
loop_
_entity.id
_entity.type
_entity.pdbx_description
1 polymer ?
#
loop_
_entity_poly.entity_id
_entity_poly.type
_entity_poly.pdbx_seq_one_letter_code
_entity_poly.pdbx_strand_id
1 'polypeptide(L)'
;MDSNIRERLRDIYESITSIEDYLGAERDFDVYMINKMLRRAIERELEIIGEAMNRIDKKVPDIPISSKRQIVGMRNRLIHGYYKIDNVMIWGVINRHLPVLEEEVSRILYEP
;
A
#
# COMPACT_ATOMS: atom_id res chain seq x y z
N MET A 1 -10.15 19.94 -0.78
CA MET A 1 -8.88 19.18 -0.78
C MET A 1 -8.12 19.50 -2.08
N ASP A 2 -6.82 19.76 -2.01
CA ASP A 2 -5.94 19.96 -3.19
C ASP A 2 -6.12 18.80 -4.19
N SER A 3 -6.32 19.11 -5.48
CA SER A 3 -6.50 18.10 -6.55
C SER A 3 -5.36 17.07 -6.55
N ASN A 4 -4.14 17.52 -6.26
CA ASN A 4 -2.97 16.66 -6.23
C ASN A 4 -2.96 15.69 -5.03
N ILE A 5 -3.63 16.03 -3.92
CA ILE A 5 -3.78 15.14 -2.77
C ILE A 5 -4.88 14.11 -3.05
N ARG A 6 -5.96 14.53 -3.70
CA ARG A 6 -7.04 13.63 -4.13
C ARG A 6 -6.54 12.58 -5.11
N GLU A 7 -5.73 12.97 -6.10
CA GLU A 7 -5.09 12.04 -7.03
C GLU A 7 -4.22 11.01 -6.29
N ARG A 8 -3.42 11.43 -5.31
CA ARG A 8 -2.57 10.52 -4.53
C ARG A 8 -3.34 9.55 -3.66
N LEU A 9 -4.44 10.00 -3.07
CA LEU A 9 -5.33 9.12 -2.32
C LEU A 9 -5.98 8.09 -3.24
N ARG A 10 -6.33 8.47 -4.48
CA ARG A 10 -6.81 7.53 -5.50
C ARG A 10 -5.72 6.54 -5.90
N ASP A 11 -4.48 6.98 -6.12
CA ASP A 11 -3.35 6.08 -6.39
C ASP A 11 -3.24 5.00 -5.29
N ILE A 12 -3.36 5.39 -4.01
CA ILE A 12 -3.31 4.45 -2.89
C ILE A 12 -4.49 3.46 -2.95
N TYR A 13 -5.71 3.96 -3.15
CA TYR A 13 -6.91 3.13 -3.20
C TYR A 13 -6.89 2.12 -4.37
N GLU A 14 -6.51 2.58 -5.56
CA GLU A 14 -6.38 1.75 -6.76
C GLU A 14 -5.29 0.68 -6.62
N SER A 15 -4.15 1.03 -6.00
CA SER A 15 -3.09 0.06 -5.71
C SER A 15 -3.52 -0.99 -4.70
N ILE A 16 -4.27 -0.63 -3.66
CA ILE A 16 -4.83 -1.60 -2.71
C ILE A 16 -5.80 -2.54 -3.44
N THR A 17 -6.71 -1.99 -4.22
CA THR A 17 -7.68 -2.77 -5.00
C THR A 17 -6.97 -3.74 -5.95
N SER A 18 -5.91 -3.29 -6.62
CA SER A 18 -5.11 -4.13 -7.51
C SER A 18 -4.43 -5.29 -6.76
N ILE A 19 -3.90 -5.06 -5.56
CA ILE A 19 -3.33 -6.12 -4.72
C ILE A 19 -4.39 -7.17 -4.38
N GLU A 20 -5.58 -6.73 -3.97
CA GLU A 20 -6.71 -7.60 -3.63
C GLU A 20 -7.15 -8.44 -4.85
N ASP A 21 -7.26 -7.82 -6.03
CA ASP A 21 -7.59 -8.50 -7.28
C ASP A 21 -6.52 -9.53 -7.68
N TYR A 22 -5.24 -9.23 -7.50
CA TYR A 22 -4.14 -10.15 -7.83
C TYR A 22 -4.12 -11.38 -6.91
N LEU A 23 -4.50 -11.21 -5.65
CA LEU A 23 -4.57 -12.29 -4.67
C LEU A 23 -5.82 -13.15 -4.84
N GLY A 24 -6.91 -12.57 -5.36
CA GLY A 24 -8.19 -13.22 -5.50
C GLY A 24 -8.83 -13.61 -4.16
N ALA A 25 -10.00 -14.23 -4.23
CA ALA A 25 -10.80 -14.54 -3.05
C ALA A 25 -10.15 -15.56 -2.09
N GLU A 26 -9.37 -16.50 -2.62
CA GLU A 26 -8.75 -17.58 -1.83
C GLU A 26 -7.56 -17.10 -1.00
N ARG A 27 -6.87 -16.03 -1.45
CA ARG A 27 -5.68 -15.45 -0.81
C ARG A 27 -4.69 -16.51 -0.34
N ASP A 28 -4.23 -17.35 -1.25
CA ASP A 28 -3.32 -18.45 -0.93
C ASP A 28 -1.86 -17.95 -0.81
N PHE A 29 -1.29 -18.13 0.39
CA PHE A 29 0.08 -17.74 0.68
C PHE A 29 1.12 -18.57 -0.08
N ASP A 30 0.89 -19.87 -0.27
CA ASP A 30 1.82 -20.75 -0.98
C ASP A 30 1.86 -20.40 -2.47
N VAL A 31 0.70 -20.09 -3.06
CA VAL A 31 0.61 -19.57 -4.44
C VAL A 31 1.39 -18.26 -4.58
N TYR A 32 1.20 -17.31 -3.65
CA TYR A 32 1.99 -16.08 -3.58
C TYR A 32 3.50 -16.37 -3.45
N MET A 33 3.90 -17.32 -2.59
CA MET A 33 5.29 -17.66 -2.32
C MET A 33 6.02 -18.35 -3.48
N ILE A 34 5.32 -19.06 -4.36
CA ILE A 34 5.94 -19.68 -5.55
C ILE A 34 5.84 -18.79 -6.80
N ASN A 35 4.86 -17.90 -6.87
CA ASN A 35 4.64 -17.04 -8.03
C ASN A 35 5.45 -15.73 -7.95
N LYS A 36 6.63 -15.72 -8.59
CA LYS A 36 7.51 -14.54 -8.63
C LYS A 36 6.85 -13.32 -9.28
N MET A 37 6.04 -13.50 -10.32
CA MET A 37 5.36 -12.38 -10.99
C MET A 37 4.35 -11.71 -10.06
N LEU A 38 3.55 -12.51 -9.36
CA LEU A 38 2.59 -12.01 -8.36
C LEU A 38 3.30 -11.22 -7.25
N ARG A 39 4.40 -11.74 -6.72
CA ARG A 39 5.20 -11.01 -5.72
C ARG A 39 5.68 -9.67 -6.24
N ARG A 40 6.23 -9.63 -7.46
CA ARG A 40 6.72 -8.39 -8.08
C ARG A 40 5.59 -7.38 -8.36
N ALA A 41 4.41 -7.85 -8.77
CA ALA A 41 3.26 -6.99 -8.96
C ALA A 41 2.82 -6.35 -7.63
N ILE A 42 2.71 -7.15 -6.57
CA ILE A 42 2.34 -6.65 -5.24
C ILE A 42 3.41 -5.71 -4.66
N GLU A 43 4.70 -6.06 -4.77
CA GLU A 43 5.80 -5.17 -4.37
C GLU A 43 5.70 -3.80 -5.07
N ARG A 44 5.35 -3.80 -6.36
CA ARG A 44 5.18 -2.56 -7.13
C ARG A 44 4.01 -1.71 -6.63
N GLU A 45 2.87 -2.31 -6.33
CA GLU A 45 1.73 -1.59 -5.76
C GLU A 45 2.05 -1.01 -4.38
N LEU A 46 2.78 -1.75 -3.54
CA LEU A 46 3.24 -1.26 -2.24
C LEU A 46 4.23 -0.08 -2.35
N GLU A 47 5.07 -0.05 -3.39
CA GLU A 47 5.92 1.11 -3.69
C GLU A 47 5.10 2.35 -4.07
N ILE A 48 4.06 2.18 -4.91
CA ILE A 48 3.17 3.27 -5.33
C ILE A 48 2.44 3.85 -4.12
N ILE A 49 1.86 2.99 -3.27
CA ILE A 49 1.20 3.38 -2.03
C ILE A 49 2.16 4.22 -1.16
N GLY A 50 3.39 3.76 -0.96
CA GLY A 50 4.35 4.46 -0.12
C GLY A 50 4.86 5.77 -0.71
N GLU A 51 5.04 5.86 -2.03
CA GLU A 51 5.41 7.12 -2.70
C GLU A 51 4.28 8.14 -2.62
N ALA A 52 3.04 7.72 -2.87
CA ALA A 52 1.86 8.57 -2.74
C ALA A 52 1.71 9.09 -1.31
N MET A 53 1.83 8.21 -0.31
CA MET A 53 1.75 8.58 1.10
C MET A 53 2.87 9.55 1.51
N ASN A 54 4.11 9.32 1.08
CA ASN A 54 5.24 10.22 1.36
C ASN A 54 5.00 11.65 0.84
N ARG A 55 4.37 11.77 -0.34
CA ARG A 55 4.07 13.08 -0.93
C ARG A 55 2.89 13.76 -0.24
N ILE A 56 1.89 13.00 0.19
CA ILE A 56 0.80 13.52 1.01
C ILE A 56 1.33 14.01 2.36
N ASP A 57 2.12 13.19 3.07
CA ASP A 57 2.63 13.51 4.42
C ASP A 57 3.46 14.82 4.44
N LYS A 58 4.21 15.09 3.37
CA LYS A 58 4.96 16.35 3.21
C LYS A 58 4.07 17.59 3.01
N LYS A 59 2.89 17.42 2.43
CA LYS A 59 1.97 18.53 2.10
C LYS A 59 0.86 18.70 3.14
N VAL A 60 0.36 17.60 3.69
CA VAL A 60 -0.73 17.52 4.66
C VAL A 60 -0.32 16.57 5.79
N PRO A 61 0.60 16.99 6.67
CA PRO A 61 1.11 16.14 7.75
C PRO A 61 0.02 15.67 8.71
N ASP A 62 -1.09 16.41 8.84
CA ASP A 62 -2.19 16.13 9.75
C ASP A 62 -3.32 15.29 9.10
N ILE A 63 -3.11 14.74 7.89
CA ILE A 63 -4.11 13.88 7.26
C ILE A 63 -4.43 12.68 8.18
N PRO A 64 -5.72 12.29 8.35
CA PRO A 64 -6.15 11.28 9.32
C PRO A 64 -5.89 9.85 8.79
N ILE A 65 -4.63 9.55 8.51
CA ILE A 65 -4.14 8.21 8.20
C ILE A 65 -3.20 7.80 9.33
N SER A 66 -3.51 6.70 10.01
CA SER A 66 -2.80 6.27 11.22
C SER A 66 -1.41 5.70 10.93
N SER A 67 -1.24 5.08 9.76
CA SER A 67 -0.07 4.25 9.42
C SER A 67 0.97 4.94 8.50
N LYS A 68 0.91 6.27 8.36
CA LYS A 68 1.74 7.03 7.39
C LYS A 68 3.22 6.72 7.47
N ARG A 69 3.80 6.76 8.68
CA ARG A 69 5.23 6.54 8.89
C ARG A 69 5.65 5.11 8.52
N GLN A 70 4.81 4.13 8.84
CA GLN A 70 5.02 2.72 8.54
C GLN A 70 4.98 2.49 7.03
N ILE A 71 4.01 3.09 6.34
CA ILE A 71 3.85 3.00 4.88
C ILE A 71 5.07 3.59 4.15
N VAL A 72 5.52 4.79 4.55
CA VAL A 72 6.73 5.41 3.97
C VAL A 72 7.98 4.58 4.28
N GLY A 73 8.08 4.06 5.50
CA GLY A 73 9.16 3.17 5.92
C GLY A 73 9.21 1.87 5.12
N MET A 74 8.06 1.26 4.82
CA MET A 74 7.94 0.07 3.98
C MET A 74 8.47 0.34 2.57
N ARG A 75 8.05 1.45 1.93
CA ARG A 75 8.56 1.82 0.60
C ARG A 75 10.07 1.98 0.59
N ASN A 76 10.65 2.62 1.61
CA ASN A 76 12.10 2.74 1.71
C ASN A 76 12.79 1.37 1.80
N ARG A 77 12.21 0.41 2.52
CA ARG A 77 12.74 -0.96 2.57
C ARG A 77 12.65 -1.68 1.23
N LEU A 78 11.54 -1.52 0.50
CA LEU A 78 11.33 -2.15 -0.81
C LEU A 78 12.36 -1.63 -1.85
N ILE A 79 12.54 -0.32 -1.95
CA ILE A 79 13.40 0.28 -2.98
C ILE A 79 14.91 0.15 -2.67
N HIS A 80 15.29 0.02 -1.40
CA HIS A 80 16.70 -0.03 -1.04
C HIS A 80 17.32 -1.42 -1.21
N GLY A 81 16.55 -2.48 -1.47
CA GLY A 81 17.04 -3.75 -2.04
C GLY A 81 18.14 -4.52 -1.26
N TYR A 82 18.63 -4.02 -0.13
CA TYR A 82 19.81 -4.56 0.57
C TYR A 82 19.49 -5.70 1.54
N TYR A 83 18.21 -5.96 1.83
CA TYR A 83 17.76 -7.11 2.59
C TYR A 83 16.81 -7.92 1.71
N LYS A 84 16.94 -9.25 1.74
CA LYS A 84 15.92 -10.16 1.17
C LYS A 84 14.55 -9.65 1.63
N ILE A 85 13.70 -9.30 0.66
CA ILE A 85 12.32 -8.93 0.95
C ILE A 85 11.68 -10.09 1.72
N ASP A 86 11.26 -9.81 2.94
CA ASP A 86 10.59 -10.79 3.79
C ASP A 86 9.13 -10.89 3.33
N ASN A 87 8.85 -11.93 2.54
CA ASN A 87 7.53 -12.19 1.99
C ASN A 87 6.49 -12.52 3.08
N VAL A 88 6.92 -13.05 4.23
CA VAL A 88 6.03 -13.26 5.38
C VAL A 88 5.63 -11.90 5.97
N MET A 89 6.56 -10.96 6.06
CA MET A 89 6.28 -9.60 6.50
C MET A 89 5.34 -8.89 5.52
N ILE A 90 5.59 -8.96 4.20
CA ILE A 90 4.69 -8.39 3.18
C ILE A 90 3.29 -8.99 3.32
N TRP A 91 3.20 -10.31 3.44
CA TRP A 91 1.91 -10.98 3.63
C TRP A 91 1.17 -10.49 4.88
N GLY A 92 1.90 -10.26 5.98
CA GLY A 92 1.35 -9.65 7.19
C GLY A 92 0.82 -8.24 6.95
N VAL A 93 1.53 -7.41 6.17
CA VAL A 93 1.09 -6.06 5.78
C VAL A 93 -0.20 -6.12 4.98
N ILE A 94 -0.25 -6.96 3.95
CA ILE A 94 -1.41 -7.10 3.08
C ILE A 94 -2.66 -7.47 3.90
N ASN A 95 -2.54 -8.43 4.82
CA ASN A 95 -3.72 -8.92 5.54
C ASN A 95 -4.13 -8.09 6.75
N ARG A 96 -3.23 -7.29 7.34
CA ARG A 96 -3.51 -6.56 8.60
C ARG A 96 -3.54 -5.06 8.46
N HIS A 97 -2.77 -4.49 7.53
CA HIS A 97 -2.55 -3.06 7.44
C HIS A 97 -3.21 -2.43 6.21
N LEU A 98 -3.26 -3.13 5.07
CA LEU A 98 -3.94 -2.60 3.88
C LEU A 98 -5.46 -2.38 4.08
N PRO A 99 -6.23 -3.28 4.73
CA PRO A 99 -7.66 -3.04 4.93
C PRO A 99 -7.95 -1.79 5.76
N VAL A 100 -7.12 -1.53 6.79
CA VAL A 100 -7.24 -0.32 7.61
C VAL A 100 -6.91 0.93 6.80
N LEU A 101 -5.85 0.89 5.99
CA LEU A 101 -5.47 2.00 5.12
C LEU A 101 -6.54 2.28 4.06
N GLU A 102 -7.13 1.24 3.47
CA GLU A 102 -8.21 1.35 2.50
C GLU A 102 -9.42 2.07 3.10
N GLU A 103 -9.82 1.68 4.32
CA GLU A 103 -10.92 2.32 5.03
C GLU A 103 -10.62 3.80 5.32
N GLU A 104 -9.43 4.13 5.82
CA GLU A 104 -9.01 5.51 6.07
C GLU A 104 -9.00 6.36 4.79
N VAL A 105 -8.44 5.84 3.70
CA VAL A 105 -8.35 6.53 2.40
C VAL A 105 -9.74 6.71 1.79
N SER A 106 -10.60 5.70 1.85
CA SER A 106 -11.97 5.76 1.34
C SER A 106 -12.77 6.82 2.07
N ARG A 107 -12.65 6.89 3.40
CA ARG A 107 -13.29 7.95 4.20
C ARG A 107 -12.88 9.33 3.72
N ILE A 108 -11.58 9.58 3.54
CA ILE A 108 -11.09 10.89 3.09
C ILE A 108 -11.52 11.22 1.65
N LEU A 109 -11.65 10.21 0.77
CA LEU A 109 -12.02 10.41 -0.63
C LEU A 109 -13.51 10.66 -0.86
N TYR A 110 -14.36 9.95 -0.12
CA TYR A 110 -15.78 9.80 -0.45
C TYR A 110 -16.73 10.27 0.66
N GLU A 111 -16.27 10.41 1.90
CA GLU A 111 -17.12 11.01 2.95
C GLU A 111 -17.11 12.55 2.84
N PRO A 112 -18.27 13.19 3.07
CA PRO A 112 -18.47 14.63 2.88
C PRO A 112 -17.77 15.53 3.91
#